data_AF-A0A7H1SIE1-F1
#
_entry.id   AF-A0A7H1SIE1-F1
#
_cell.length_a   1.000
_cell.length_b   1.000
_cell.length_c   1.000
_cell.angle_alpha   90.00
_cell.angle_beta   90.00
_cell.angle_gamma   90.00
#
_symmetry.space_group_name_H-M   'P 1'
#
loop_
_entity.id
_entity.type
_entity.pdbx_description
1 polymer ?
#
loop_
_entity_poly.entity_id
_entity_poly.type
_entity_poly.pdbx_seq_one_letter_code
_entity_poly.pdbx_strand_id
1 'polypeptide(L)'
;MRRPISFRSIGSQQKQNEAETEEDTMTQVTATMAGSVWKLLVAVGDHVEEGQDVIILESMKMEIPIAAEASGVVKHIHVQEGDFVNEGDVLVEIE
;
A
#
# COMPACT_ATOMS: atom_id res chain seq x y z
N MET A 1 41.42 -2.53 50.73
CA MET A 1 40.50 -2.49 51.89
C MET A 1 39.27 -1.65 51.51
N ARG A 2 38.11 -2.32 51.41
CA ARG A 2 36.69 -1.90 51.50
C ARG A 2 36.28 -0.39 51.39
N ARG A 3 35.56 -0.06 50.29
CA ARG A 3 34.25 0.65 50.10
C ARG A 3 33.79 1.76 51.09
N PRO A 4 33.04 2.82 50.66
CA PRO A 4 31.71 2.66 50.03
C PRO A 4 31.31 3.65 48.90
N ILE A 5 30.07 3.43 48.46
CA ILE A 5 29.34 3.92 47.27
C ILE A 5 28.31 4.98 47.72
N SER A 6 28.08 6.04 46.93
CA SER A 6 26.78 6.74 46.79
C SER A 6 26.88 7.76 45.63
N PHE A 7 26.33 7.51 44.44
CA PHE A 7 24.97 7.85 43.96
C PHE A 7 24.56 9.33 44.04
N ARG A 8 24.56 10.00 42.87
CA ARG A 8 23.51 10.92 42.38
C ARG A 8 23.73 11.09 40.86
N SER A 9 22.92 10.44 40.01
CA SER A 9 21.80 11.06 39.26
C SER A 9 22.27 12.30 38.47
N ILE A 10 22.23 12.35 37.14
CA ILE A 10 21.03 12.41 36.28
C ILE A 10 21.51 12.21 34.83
N GLY A 11 20.72 11.52 33.99
CA GLY A 11 20.84 11.68 32.54
C GLY A 11 20.69 10.43 31.69
N SER A 12 19.77 9.54 32.03
CA SER A 12 19.32 8.47 31.12
C SER A 12 18.47 9.07 30.00
N GLN A 13 19.07 9.42 28.87
CA GLN A 13 18.42 9.64 27.57
C GLN A 13 19.49 9.31 26.52
N GLN A 14 19.29 8.46 25.50
CA GLN A 14 18.08 8.04 24.82
C GLN A 14 18.14 6.53 24.60
N LYS A 15 17.11 5.81 25.04
CA LYS A 15 16.67 4.64 24.28
C LYS A 15 16.30 5.17 22.90
N GLN A 16 16.97 4.70 21.87
CA GLN A 16 16.41 4.70 20.52
C GLN A 16 15.14 3.85 20.62
N ASN A 17 14.01 4.54 20.78
CA ASN A 17 12.73 3.98 20.42
C ASN A 17 12.76 3.94 18.88
N GLU A 18 13.06 2.78 18.33
CA GLU A 18 12.44 2.37 17.07
C GLU A 18 10.96 2.22 17.38
N ALA A 19 10.25 3.34 17.36
CA ALA A 19 8.86 3.32 17.02
C ALA A 19 8.85 3.11 15.51
N GLU A 20 8.76 1.84 15.09
CA GLU A 20 8.10 1.52 13.84
C GLU A 20 6.73 2.18 13.96
N THR A 21 6.64 3.36 13.36
CA THR A 21 5.35 3.95 13.09
C THR A 21 4.81 3.00 12.04
N GLU A 22 3.86 2.16 12.41
CA GLU A 22 2.87 1.64 11.47
C GLU A 22 2.29 2.89 10.81
N GLU A 23 2.97 3.36 9.77
CA GLU A 23 2.34 4.26 8.82
C GLU A 23 1.25 3.39 8.22
N ASP A 24 -0.01 3.67 8.57
CA ASP A 24 -1.16 3.35 7.73
C ASP A 24 -0.99 4.14 6.40
N THR A 25 0.09 3.87 5.68
CA THR A 25 0.38 4.42 4.36
C THR A 25 -0.47 3.66 3.38
N MET A 26 -1.65 4.22 3.14
CA MET A 26 -2.53 3.79 2.09
C MET A 26 -1.78 3.86 0.74
N THR A 27 -1.47 2.69 0.18
CA THR A 27 -0.79 2.52 -1.10
C THR A 27 -1.81 2.65 -2.22
N GLN A 28 -1.52 3.49 -3.20
CA GLN A 28 -2.40 3.73 -4.35
C GLN A 28 -1.91 2.94 -5.56
N VAL A 29 -2.76 2.09 -6.10
CA VAL A 29 -2.54 1.45 -7.40
C VAL A 29 -3.11 2.36 -8.48
N THR A 30 -2.27 2.78 -9.40
CA THR A 30 -2.63 3.70 -10.50
C THR A 30 -2.62 2.99 -11.85
N ALA A 31 -3.35 3.54 -12.82
CA ALA A 31 -3.32 3.05 -14.19
C ALA A 31 -1.97 3.37 -14.86
N THR A 32 -1.32 2.35 -15.43
CA THR A 32 -0.06 2.52 -16.16
C THR A 32 -0.23 3.07 -17.57
N MET A 33 -1.47 3.11 -18.07
CA MET A 33 -1.83 3.67 -19.37
C MET A 33 -3.34 3.94 -19.45
N ALA A 34 -3.76 4.71 -20.45
CA ALA A 34 -5.18 4.93 -20.73
C ALA A 34 -5.83 3.68 -21.35
N GLY A 35 -7.05 3.35 -20.90
CA GLY A 35 -7.80 2.18 -21.34
C GLY A 35 -9.15 2.04 -20.65
N SER A 36 -9.88 0.98 -20.97
CA SER A 36 -11.15 0.66 -20.30
C SER A 36 -10.94 -0.43 -19.26
N VAL A 37 -11.59 -0.34 -18.10
CA VAL A 37 -11.57 -1.38 -17.08
C VAL A 37 -12.32 -2.60 -17.61
N TRP A 38 -11.59 -3.66 -17.95
CA TRP A 38 -12.17 -4.87 -18.49
C TRP A 38 -12.71 -5.78 -17.39
N LYS A 39 -11.93 -5.97 -16.33
CA LYS A 39 -12.29 -6.80 -15.17
C LYS A 39 -11.73 -6.24 -13.88
N LEU A 40 -12.51 -6.31 -12.81
CA LEU A 40 -12.02 -6.19 -11.44
C LEU A 40 -11.73 -7.59 -10.91
N LEU A 41 -10.50 -7.82 -10.44
CA LEU A 41 -10.07 -9.13 -9.91
C LEU A 41 -10.18 -9.22 -8.39
N VAL A 42 -10.45 -8.09 -7.74
CA VAL A 42 -10.52 -7.93 -6.29
C VAL A 42 -11.77 -7.14 -5.89
N ALA A 43 -12.20 -7.32 -4.64
CA ALA A 43 -13.24 -6.54 -4.00
C ALA A 43 -12.70 -5.79 -2.78
N VAL A 44 -13.45 -4.78 -2.34
CA VAL A 44 -13.15 -4.08 -1.07
C VAL A 44 -13.19 -5.09 0.09
N GLY A 45 -12.13 -5.11 0.90
CA GLY A 45 -11.92 -6.03 1.99
C GLY A 45 -11.07 -7.26 1.65
N ASP A 46 -10.75 -7.48 0.37
CA ASP A 46 -9.86 -8.57 -0.03
C ASP A 46 -8.40 -8.28 0.35
N HIS A 47 -7.68 -9.32 0.72
CA HIS A 47 -6.23 -9.27 0.90
C HIS A 47 -5.52 -9.54 -0.43
N VAL A 48 -4.54 -8.71 -0.77
CA VAL A 48 -3.74 -8.80 -1.99
C VAL A 48 -2.25 -8.89 -1.65
N GLU A 49 -1.48 -9.55 -2.50
CA GLU A 49 -0.02 -9.61 -2.41
C GLU A 49 0.64 -8.63 -3.38
N GLU A 50 1.85 -8.18 -3.07
CA GLU A 50 2.67 -7.39 -4.00
C GLU A 50 2.84 -8.16 -5.33
N GLY A 51 2.58 -7.49 -6.45
CA GLY A 51 2.62 -8.09 -7.77
C GLY A 51 1.38 -8.92 -8.14
N GLN A 52 0.38 -9.04 -7.25
CA GLN A 52 -0.90 -9.67 -7.58
C GLN A 52 -1.72 -8.74 -8.48
N ASP A 53 -2.25 -9.27 -9.58
CA ASP A 53 -3.15 -8.54 -10.48
C ASP A 53 -4.46 -8.17 -9.75
N VAL A 54 -4.80 -6.89 -9.74
CA VAL A 54 -6.01 -6.35 -9.11
C VAL A 54 -7.07 -5.94 -10.13
N ILE A 55 -6.64 -5.49 -11.30
CA ILE A 55 -7.50 -5.01 -12.38
C ILE A 55 -6.91 -5.44 -13.72
N ILE A 56 -7.77 -5.72 -14.69
CA ILE A 56 -7.37 -5.86 -16.10
C ILE A 56 -7.92 -4.67 -16.86
N LEU A 57 -7.04 -3.89 -17.49
CA LEU A 57 -7.42 -2.87 -18.45
C LEU A 57 -7.46 -3.46 -19.86
N GLU A 58 -8.29 -2.90 -20.74
CA GLU A 58 -8.31 -3.18 -22.17
C GLU A 58 -7.99 -1.90 -22.94
N SER A 59 -7.01 -2.01 -23.84
CA SER A 59 -6.65 -0.95 -24.76
C SER A 59 -6.24 -1.54 -26.10
N MET A 60 -6.86 -1.06 -27.18
CA MET A 60 -6.61 -1.52 -28.55
C MET A 60 -6.74 -3.05 -28.73
N LYS A 61 -7.73 -3.69 -28.08
CA LYS A 61 -7.95 -5.15 -28.06
C LYS A 61 -6.85 -5.96 -27.36
N MET A 62 -6.03 -5.32 -26.54
CA MET A 62 -5.05 -5.99 -25.68
C MET A 62 -5.47 -5.86 -24.22
N GLU A 63 -5.31 -6.94 -23.46
CA GLU A 63 -5.51 -6.97 -22.01
C GLU A 63 -4.20 -6.60 -21.32
N ILE A 64 -4.26 -5.61 -20.43
CA ILE A 64 -3.13 -5.12 -19.64
C ILE A 64 -3.45 -5.33 -18.16
N PRO A 65 -2.84 -6.33 -17.50
CA PRO A 65 -3.00 -6.51 -16.07
C PRO A 65 -2.32 -5.38 -15.31
N ILE A 66 -3.00 -4.89 -14.26
CA ILE A 66 -2.49 -3.93 -13.31
C ILE A 66 -2.29 -4.66 -11.99
N ALA A 67 -1.05 -4.71 -11.53
CA ALA A 67 -0.64 -5.39 -10.31
C ALA A 67 -0.60 -4.44 -9.12
N ALA A 68 -0.82 -4.98 -7.92
CA ALA A 68 -0.65 -4.26 -6.67
C ALA A 68 0.83 -3.92 -6.42
N GLU A 69 1.11 -2.68 -5.99
CA GLU A 69 2.46 -2.21 -5.66
C GLU A 69 2.92 -2.66 -4.26
N ALA A 70 2.00 -3.11 -3.42
CA ALA A 70 2.28 -3.59 -2.07
C ALA A 70 1.25 -4.65 -1.67
N SER A 71 1.62 -5.49 -0.70
CA SER A 71 0.68 -6.41 -0.05
C SER A 71 -0.17 -5.65 0.97
N GLY A 72 -1.45 -6.01 1.10
CA GLY A 72 -2.34 -5.38 2.07
C GLY A 72 -3.81 -5.69 1.81
N VAL A 73 -4.70 -4.91 2.41
CA VAL A 73 -6.16 -5.05 2.27
C VAL A 73 -6.71 -3.94 1.37
N VAL A 74 -7.51 -4.32 0.37
CA VAL A 74 -8.20 -3.36 -0.50
C VAL A 74 -9.21 -2.56 0.31
N LYS A 75 -8.99 -1.24 0.44
CA LYS A 75 -9.90 -0.34 1.16
C LYS A 75 -10.88 0.37 0.25
N HIS A 76 -10.44 0.79 -0.92
CA HIS A 76 -11.30 1.43 -1.92
C HIS A 76 -10.97 0.97 -3.33
N ILE A 77 -12.01 0.90 -4.15
CA ILE A 77 -11.92 0.75 -5.60
C ILE A 77 -12.66 1.94 -6.20
N HIS A 78 -11.96 2.75 -6.98
CA HIS A 78 -12.46 4.02 -7.53
C HIS A 78 -13.11 3.88 -8.91
N VAL A 79 -13.10 2.67 -9.45
CA VAL A 79 -13.52 2.37 -10.83
C VAL A 79 -14.43 1.15 -10.87
N GLN A 80 -15.20 1.03 -11.94
CA GLN A 80 -16.06 -0.12 -12.23
C GLN A 80 -15.72 -0.74 -13.58
N GLU A 81 -16.13 -1.99 -13.80
CA GLU A 81 -16.01 -2.62 -15.10
C GLU A 81 -16.76 -1.81 -16.18
N GLY A 82 -16.07 -1.53 -17.28
CA GLY A 82 -16.54 -0.69 -18.37
C GLY A 82 -16.13 0.79 -18.27
N ASP A 83 -15.60 1.25 -17.14
CA ASP A 83 -15.14 2.64 -17.00
C ASP A 83 -13.88 2.89 -17.83
N PHE A 84 -13.73 4.10 -18.37
CA PHE A 84 -12.52 4.53 -19.05
C PHE A 84 -11.61 5.29 -18.08
N VAL A 85 -10.34 4.95 -18.04
CA VAL A 85 -9.31 5.55 -17.19
C VAL A 85 -8.16 6.09 -18.02
N ASN A 86 -7.46 7.09 -17.49
CA ASN A 86 -6.24 7.65 -18.06
C ASN A 86 -5.01 7.13 -17.31
N GLU A 87 -3.84 7.28 -17.92
CA GLU A 87 -2.57 7.04 -17.24
C GLU A 87 -2.47 7.91 -15.96
N GLY A 88 -2.10 7.27 -14.86
CA GLY A 88 -1.95 7.89 -13.54
C GLY A 88 -3.25 8.01 -12.74
N ASP A 89 -4.41 7.65 -13.29
CA ASP A 89 -5.66 7.64 -12.52
C ASP A 89 -5.57 6.59 -11.40
N VAL A 90 -6.00 6.95 -10.19
CA VAL A 90 -6.03 6.05 -9.04
C VAL A 90 -7.17 5.05 -9.22
N LEU A 91 -6.85 3.77 -9.14
CA LEU A 91 -7.81 2.69 -9.36
C LEU A 91 -8.22 2.02 -8.06
N VAL A 92 -7.23 1.69 -7.22
CA VAL A 92 -7.41 0.95 -5.97
C VAL A 92 -6.53 1.56 -4.89
N GLU A 93 -7.04 1.58 -3.66
CA GLU A 93 -6.27 1.91 -2.46
C GLU A 93 -6.13 0.66 -1.58
N ILE A 94 -4.90 0.38 -1.17
CA ILE A 94 -4.51 -0.78 -0.34
C ILE A 94 -3.93 -0.24 0.96
N GLU A 95 -4.31 -0.82 2.09
CA GLU A 95 -3.74 -0.55 3.42
C GLU A 95 -2.98 -1.76 3.95
#